data_AF-A0A9R0PVJ9-F1
#
_entry.id   AF-A0A9R0PVJ9-F1
#
_cell.length_a   1.000
_cell.length_b   1.000
_cell.length_c   1.000
_cell.angle_alpha   90.00
_cell.angle_beta   90.00
_cell.angle_gamma   90.00
#
_symmetry.space_group_name_H-M   'P 1'
#
loop_
_entity.id
_entity.type
_entity.pdbx_description
1 polymer ?
#
loop_
_entity_poly.entity_id
_entity_poly.type
_entity_poly.pdbx_seq_one_letter_code
_entity_poly.pdbx_strand_id
1 'polypeptide(L)'
;MTFDKVEELRPGTYGHNLQLRVLSSKPVVLHRPQGGRAGGNMRIAECIVGDDTGVVVFTARNEQVDVMKPGAVVEARKARVDMYKGSMRLAVDKWGTLKAAESPADFKVKEDNNVSLVEFELITVMQ
;
A
#
# COMPACT_ATOMS: atom_id res chain seq x y z
N MET A 1 7.89 -7.83 -18.03
CA MET A 1 7.75 -8.24 -16.62
C MET A 1 6.28 -8.36 -16.32
N THR A 2 5.85 -9.46 -15.71
CA THR A 2 4.46 -9.64 -15.26
C THR A 2 4.28 -8.95 -13.91
N PHE A 3 3.15 -8.28 -13.71
CA PHE A 3 2.76 -7.73 -12.42
C PHE A 3 1.90 -8.76 -11.68
N ASP A 4 2.09 -8.85 -10.37
CA ASP A 4 1.21 -9.61 -9.49
C ASP A 4 -0.19 -8.97 -9.47
N LYS A 5 -1.17 -9.67 -8.91
CA LYS A 5 -2.53 -9.16 -8.75
C LYS A 5 -2.87 -8.87 -7.29
N VAL A 6 -3.71 -7.86 -7.04
CA VAL A 6 -4.13 -7.49 -5.69
C VAL A 6 -4.84 -8.65 -4.96
N GLU A 7 -5.66 -9.42 -5.67
CA GLU A 7 -6.36 -10.58 -5.08
C GLU A 7 -5.43 -11.72 -4.64
N GLU A 8 -4.20 -11.77 -5.17
CA GLU A 8 -3.21 -12.80 -4.90
C GLU A 8 -2.34 -12.47 -3.67
N LEU A 9 -2.45 -11.25 -3.14
CA LEU A 9 -1.73 -10.85 -1.93
C LEU A 9 -2.13 -11.72 -0.74
N ARG A 10 -1.14 -12.06 0.09
CA ARG A 10 -1.34 -12.87 1.31
C ARG A 10 -0.67 -12.21 2.51
N PRO A 11 -1.14 -12.49 3.74
CA PRO A 11 -0.51 -11.98 4.94
C PRO A 11 1.00 -12.25 4.97
N GLY A 12 1.80 -11.20 5.19
CA GLY A 12 3.26 -11.30 5.38
C GLY A 12 4.09 -11.56 4.11
N THR A 13 3.49 -11.64 2.92
CA THR A 13 4.25 -11.80 1.67
C THR A 13 4.96 -10.52 1.25
N TYR A 14 6.03 -10.65 0.46
CA TYR A 14 6.88 -9.55 0.05
C TYR A 14 7.50 -9.79 -1.33
N GLY A 15 8.12 -8.75 -1.90
CA GLY A 15 8.74 -8.81 -3.23
C GLY A 15 7.75 -8.56 -4.36
N HIS A 16 6.54 -8.10 -4.04
CA HIS A 16 5.48 -7.92 -5.02
C HIS A 16 5.77 -6.79 -5.98
N ASN A 17 5.43 -7.00 -7.24
CA ASN A 17 5.48 -5.96 -8.26
C ASN A 17 4.09 -5.72 -8.79
N LEU A 18 3.56 -4.51 -8.57
CA LEU A 18 2.18 -4.16 -8.84
C LEU A 18 2.09 -2.87 -9.65
N GLN A 19 1.06 -2.77 -10.48
CA GLN A 19 0.66 -1.51 -11.08
C GLN A 19 -0.76 -1.18 -10.65
N LEU A 20 -0.92 -0.06 -9.96
CA LEU A 20 -2.12 0.23 -9.17
C LEU A 20 -2.65 1.61 -9.52
N ARG A 21 -3.97 1.73 -9.64
CA ARG A 21 -4.64 3.03 -9.71
C ARG A 21 -4.97 3.51 -8.30
N VAL A 22 -4.65 4.77 -8.02
CA VAL A 22 -4.97 5.41 -6.74
C VAL A 22 -6.41 5.91 -6.77
N LEU A 23 -7.27 5.39 -5.91
CA LEU A 23 -8.67 5.79 -5.79
C LEU A 23 -8.83 6.94 -4.79
N SER A 24 -8.12 6.87 -3.66
CA SER A 24 -8.12 7.94 -2.66
C SER A 24 -6.80 8.01 -1.91
N SER A 25 -6.51 9.17 -1.31
CA SER A 25 -5.32 9.41 -0.50
C SER A 25 -5.66 10.33 0.66
N LYS A 26 -5.49 9.84 1.89
CA LYS A 26 -5.85 10.54 3.12
C LYS A 26 -4.61 10.72 3.99
N PRO A 27 -4.15 11.96 4.25
CA PRO A 27 -3.06 12.21 5.17
C PRO A 27 -3.38 11.69 6.57
N VAL A 28 -2.39 11.07 7.23
CA VAL A 28 -2.50 10.60 8.61
C VAL A 28 -1.79 11.59 9.52
N VAL A 29 -2.54 12.21 10.42
CA VAL A 29 -1.98 13.11 11.44
C VAL A 29 -1.36 12.28 12.56
N LEU A 30 -0.04 12.26 12.62
CA LEU A 30 0.68 11.70 13.77
C LEU A 30 0.63 12.70 14.92
N HIS A 31 -0.17 12.41 15.94
CA HIS A 31 -0.10 13.14 17.21
C HIS A 31 1.22 12.79 17.89
N ARG A 32 2.21 13.69 17.81
CA ARG A 32 3.46 13.57 18.57
C ARG A 32 3.38 14.42 19.84
N PRO A 33 3.84 13.89 21.00
CA PRO A 33 4.05 14.72 22.18
C PRO A 33 5.04 15.84 21.87
N GLN A 34 4.65 17.07 22.22
CA GLN A 34 5.45 18.28 22.04
C GLN A 34 6.75 18.15 22.87
N GLY A 35 7.90 17.94 22.22
CA GLY A 35 9.22 17.94 22.89
C GLY A 35 10.23 16.84 22.50
N GLY A 36 9.89 15.90 21.63
CA GLY A 36 10.85 14.91 21.12
C GLY A 36 11.82 15.51 20.10
N ARG A 37 13.14 15.31 20.30
CA ARG A 37 14.24 15.77 19.42
C ARG A 37 13.92 15.54 17.93
N ALA A 38 14.32 16.51 17.11
CA ALA A 38 14.08 16.64 15.66
C ALA A 38 14.23 15.35 14.83
N GLY A 39 13.25 14.46 14.91
CA GLY A 39 12.98 13.46 13.88
C GLY A 39 12.04 14.10 12.89
N GLY A 40 12.49 14.29 11.65
CA GLY A 40 11.81 15.08 10.61
C GLY A 40 10.30 14.83 10.46
N ASN A 41 9.63 15.79 9.84
CA ASN A 41 8.20 15.76 9.53
C ASN A 41 7.85 14.51 8.69
N MET A 42 7.61 13.40 9.37
CA MET A 42 7.27 12.14 8.71
C MET A 42 5.86 12.28 8.14
N ARG A 43 5.78 12.39 6.82
CA ARG A 43 4.50 12.45 6.11
C ARG A 43 4.01 11.03 5.90
N ILE A 44 2.76 10.77 6.28
CA ILE A 44 2.11 9.48 6.04
C ILE A 44 0.75 9.75 5.41
N ALA A 45 0.39 8.95 4.42
CA ALA A 45 -0.97 8.89 3.89
C ALA A 45 -1.44 7.44 3.80
N GLU A 46 -2.69 7.21 4.16
CA GLU A 46 -3.39 5.97 3.84
C GLU A 46 -4.13 6.17 2.51
N CYS A 47 -3.79 5.34 1.53
CA CYS A 47 -4.33 5.42 0.19
C CYS A 47 -5.14 4.17 -0.11
N ILE A 48 -6.27 4.31 -0.79
CA ILE A 48 -6.94 3.16 -1.41
C ILE A 48 -6.39 3.05 -2.83
N VAL A 49 -5.81 1.90 -3.16
CA VAL A 49 -5.25 1.61 -4.48
C VAL A 49 -5.73 0.25 -4.96
N GLY A 50 -5.78 0.04 -6.27
CA GLY A 50 -6.19 -1.26 -6.79
C GLY A 50 -5.92 -1.46 -8.27
N ASP A 51 -6.20 -2.69 -8.71
CA ASP A 51 -6.18 -3.14 -10.10
C ASP A 51 -7.54 -3.74 -10.48
N ASP A 52 -7.60 -4.40 -11.63
CA ASP A 52 -8.75 -5.15 -12.14
C ASP A 52 -9.20 -6.35 -11.28
N THR A 53 -8.43 -6.72 -10.25
CA THR A 53 -8.71 -7.87 -9.38
C THR A 53 -9.16 -7.47 -7.98
N GLY A 54 -8.76 -6.29 -7.48
CA GLY A 54 -9.20 -5.80 -6.19
C GLY A 54 -8.57 -4.48 -5.77
N VAL A 55 -8.87 -4.07 -4.54
CA VAL A 55 -8.30 -2.90 -3.87
C VAL A 55 -7.67 -3.28 -2.54
N VAL A 56 -6.63 -2.53 -2.17
CA VAL A 56 -5.86 -2.69 -0.94
C VAL A 56 -5.54 -1.31 -0.36
N VAL A 57 -5.45 -1.21 0.97
CA VAL A 57 -4.93 -0.03 1.65
C VAL A 57 -3.41 0.01 1.48
N PHE A 58 -2.89 1.10 0.91
CA PHE A 58 -1.46 1.37 0.80
C PHE A 58 -1.02 2.41 1.83
N THR A 59 0.08 2.15 2.53
CA THR A 59 0.70 3.11 3.46
C THR A 59 1.84 3.86 2.77
N ALA A 60 1.57 5.08 2.31
CA ALA A 60 2.57 5.95 1.68
C ALA A 60 3.35 6.75 2.73
N ARG A 61 4.68 6.85 2.56
CA ARG A 61 5.57 7.57 3.48
C ARG A 61 6.43 8.59 2.75
N ASN A 62 6.63 9.76 3.37
CA ASN A 62 7.50 10.83 2.89
C ASN A 62 7.21 11.24 1.43
N GLU A 63 8.20 11.15 0.54
CA GLU A 63 8.09 11.52 -0.88
C GLU A 63 7.07 10.65 -1.64
N GLN A 64 6.77 9.44 -1.15
CA GLN A 64 5.73 8.59 -1.73
C GLN A 64 4.34 9.27 -1.69
N VAL A 65 4.10 10.12 -0.70
CA VAL A 65 2.83 10.88 -0.59
C VAL A 65 2.63 11.78 -1.81
N ASP A 66 3.71 12.29 -2.40
CA ASP A 66 3.64 13.23 -3.51
C ASP A 66 3.24 12.54 -4.83
N VAL A 67 3.48 11.23 -4.98
CA VAL A 67 3.07 10.43 -6.16
C VAL A 67 1.71 9.75 -5.99
N MET A 68 1.23 9.60 -4.75
CA MET A 68 -0.03 8.91 -4.42
C MET A 68 -1.24 9.85 -4.49
N LYS A 69 -1.51 10.38 -5.68
CA LYS A 69 -2.63 11.28 -5.96
C LYS A 69 -3.82 10.52 -6.57
N PRO A 70 -5.08 10.79 -6.15
CA PRO A 70 -6.25 10.16 -6.76
C PRO A 70 -6.25 10.29 -8.28
N GLY A 71 -6.59 9.19 -8.98
CA GLY A 71 -6.55 9.07 -10.43
C GLY A 71 -5.20 8.69 -11.02
N ALA A 72 -4.09 8.82 -10.27
CA ALA A 72 -2.77 8.41 -10.75
C ALA A 72 -2.66 6.88 -10.86
N VAL A 73 -1.86 6.41 -11.82
CA VAL A 73 -1.41 5.02 -11.89
C VAL A 73 0.05 4.98 -11.44
N VAL A 74 0.33 4.15 -10.43
CA VAL A 74 1.64 3.99 -9.83
C VAL A 74 2.16 2.59 -10.04
N GLU A 75 3.48 2.47 -10.11
CA GLU A 75 4.21 1.22 -10.17
C GLU A 75 4.93 1.02 -8.83
N ALA A 76 4.53 -0.02 -8.11
CA ALA A 76 5.13 -0.42 -6.84
C ALA A 76 6.00 -1.66 -7.08
N ARG A 77 7.31 -1.56 -6.83
CA ARG A 77 8.29 -2.64 -7.00
C ARG A 77 8.82 -3.09 -5.65
N LYS A 78 8.93 -4.42 -5.49
CA LYS A 78 9.32 -5.08 -4.22
C LYS A 78 8.47 -4.61 -3.03
N ALA A 79 7.17 -4.44 -3.26
CA ALA A 79 6.22 -4.12 -2.21
C ALA A 79 6.05 -5.30 -1.25
N ARG A 80 5.60 -5.00 -0.03
CA ARG A 80 5.34 -5.97 1.03
C ARG A 80 3.96 -5.78 1.62
N VAL A 81 3.38 -6.87 2.10
CA VAL A 81 2.13 -6.90 2.85
C VAL A 81 2.44 -6.80 4.34
N ASP A 82 2.11 -5.66 4.93
CA ASP A 82 2.12 -5.43 6.36
C ASP A 82 0.78 -5.84 6.98
N MET A 83 0.83 -6.49 8.13
CA MET A 83 -0.37 -6.75 8.94
C MET A 83 -0.58 -5.62 9.94
N TYR A 84 -1.77 -5.02 9.95
CA TYR A 84 -2.15 -4.01 10.91
C TYR A 84 -3.54 -4.31 11.47
N LYS A 85 -3.62 -4.54 12.78
CA LYS A 85 -4.86 -4.87 13.49
C LYS A 85 -5.66 -6.00 12.80
N GLY A 86 -4.96 -7.07 12.38
CA GLY A 86 -5.58 -8.22 11.71
C GLY A 86 -5.77 -8.05 10.20
N SER A 87 -5.61 -6.86 9.63
CA SER A 87 -5.87 -6.62 8.20
C SER A 87 -4.60 -6.34 7.41
N MET A 88 -4.62 -6.71 6.13
CA MET A 88 -3.50 -6.49 5.20
C MET A 88 -3.39 -5.02 4.78
N ARG A 89 -2.17 -4.52 4.66
CA ARG A 89 -1.81 -3.23 4.05
C ARG A 89 -0.59 -3.39 3.16
N LEU A 90 -0.60 -2.73 2.02
CA LEU A 90 0.55 -2.70 1.12
C LEU A 90 1.50 -1.56 1.50
N ALA A 91 2.80 -1.81 1.42
CA ALA A 91 3.82 -0.79 1.63
C ALA A 91 5.05 -1.04 0.74
N VAL A 92 5.81 0.03 0.48
CA VAL A 92 7.11 -0.03 -0.16
C VAL A 92 8.14 0.54 0.80
N ASP A 93 9.15 -0.28 1.15
CA ASP A 93 10.25 0.11 2.02
C ASP A 93 11.50 0.54 1.22
N LYS A 94 12.63 0.71 1.91
CA LYS A 94 13.91 1.17 1.33
C LYS A 94 14.48 0.25 0.24
N TRP A 95 14.02 -1.00 0.14
CA TRP A 95 14.50 -1.96 -0.87
C TRP A 95 13.63 -1.98 -2.12
N GLY A 96 12.46 -1.34 -2.07
CA GLY A 96 11.55 -1.21 -3.19
C GLY A 96 11.50 0.19 -3.77
N THR A 97 10.64 0.37 -4.76
CA THR A 97 10.44 1.66 -5.43
C THR A 97 8.96 1.89 -5.67
N LEU A 98 8.52 3.12 -5.43
CA LEU A 98 7.19 3.58 -5.82
C LEU A 98 7.38 4.77 -6.75
N LYS A 99 6.84 4.68 -7.96
CA LYS A 99 6.89 5.76 -8.95
C LYS A 99 5.58 5.87 -9.71
N ALA A 100 5.35 6.99 -10.38
CA ALA A 100 4.32 7.05 -11.41
C ALA A 100 4.64 6.03 -12.52
N ALA A 101 3.62 5.35 -13.02
CA ALA A 101 3.82 4.38 -14.10
C ALA A 101 4.20 5.12 -15.40
N GLU A 102 5.33 4.74 -16.00
CA GLU A 102 5.77 5.29 -17.30
C GLU A 102 4.90 4.81 -18.46
N SER A 103 4.30 3.62 -18.32
CA SER A 103 3.36 3.05 -19.28
C SER A 103 2.14 2.51 -18.53
N PRO A 104 1.20 3.39 -18.11
CA PRO A 104 0.00 2.99 -17.41
C PRO A 104 -0.83 2.02 -18.25
N ALA A 105 -1.16 0.86 -17.68
CA ALA A 105 -2.13 -0.04 -18.28
C ALA A 105 -3.52 0.55 -18.16
N ASP A 106 -4.35 0.28 -19.17
CA ASP A 106 -5.76 0.63 -19.12
C ASP A 106 -6.54 -0.51 -18.44
N PHE A 107 -7.07 -0.24 -17.25
CA PHE A 107 -7.89 -1.17 -16.49
C PHE A 107 -8.95 -0.42 -15.70
N LYS A 108 -10.07 -1.09 -15.44
CA LYS A 108 -11.07 -0.65 -14.48
C LYS A 108 -10.78 -1.32 -13.15
N VAL A 109 -10.70 -0.54 -12.08
CA VAL A 109 -10.44 -1.08 -10.74
C VAL A 109 -11.65 -1.87 -10.25
N LYS A 110 -11.41 -3.05 -9.67
CA LYS A 110 -12.43 -3.89 -9.05
C LYS A 110 -12.62 -3.47 -7.58
N GLU A 111 -13.40 -2.41 -7.38
CA GLU A 111 -13.58 -1.75 -6.08
C GLU A 111 -14.37 -2.58 -5.05
N ASP A 112 -15.16 -3.56 -5.51
CA ASP A 112 -15.96 -4.44 -4.66
C ASP A 112 -15.15 -5.55 -3.98
N ASN A 113 -13.89 -5.76 -4.38
CA ASN A 113 -12.97 -6.70 -3.76
C ASN A 113 -11.87 -6.00 -2.95
N ASN A 114 -12.21 -5.53 -1.75
CA ASN A 114 -11.24 -4.88 -0.86
C ASN A 114 -10.57 -5.90 0.08
N VAL A 115 -9.34 -6.31 -0.25
CA VAL A 115 -8.60 -7.31 0.52
C VAL A 115 -8.14 -6.80 1.89
N SER A 116 -8.15 -5.48 2.12
CA SER A 116 -7.87 -4.88 3.42
C SER A 116 -9.07 -4.89 4.38
N LEU A 117 -10.27 -5.27 3.92
CA LEU A 117 -11.41 -5.50 4.81
C LEU A 117 -11.43 -6.91 5.40
N VAL A 118 -10.57 -7.81 4.90
CA VAL A 118 -10.43 -9.16 5.44
C VAL A 118 -9.58 -9.10 6.70
N GLU A 119 -10.09 -9.69 7.78
CA GLU A 119 -9.39 -9.87 9.04
C GLU A 119 -8.78 -11.28 9.12
N PHE A 120 -7.52 -11.34 9.54
CA PHE A 120 -6.76 -12.57 9.72
C PHE A 120 -6.35 -12.70 11.18
N GLU A 121 -6.41 -13.93 11.68
CA GLU A 121 -5.90 -14.29 13.00
C GLU A 121 -4.56 -15.02 12.85
N LEU A 122 -3.56 -14.60 13.63
CA LEU A 122 -2.30 -15.30 13.69
C LEU A 122 -2.43 -16.51 14.62
N ILE A 123 -2.40 -17.70 14.03
CA ILE A 123 -2.38 -18.95 14.78
C ILE A 123 -0.92 -19.34 15.05
N THR A 124 -0.49 -19.22 16.30
CA THR A 124 0.80 -19.74 16.75
C THR A 124 0.63 -21.19 17.17
N VAL A 125 1.13 -22.13 16.36
CA VAL A 125 1.20 -23.53 16.76
C VAL A 125 2.37 -23.68 17.72
N MET A 126 2.08 -23.86 19.01
CA MET A 126 3.08 -24.28 19.97
C MET A 126 3.42 -25.75 19.68
N GLN A 127 4.64 -26.00 19.20
CA GLN A 127 5.20 -27.35 19.15
C GLN A 127 5.84 -27.72 20.49
#